data_AF-A0A7C2L0Q5-F1
#
_entry.id   AF-A0A7C2L0Q5-F1
#
_cell.length_a   1.000
_cell.length_b   1.000
_cell.length_c   1.000
_cell.angle_alpha   90.00
_cell.angle_beta   90.00
_cell.angle_gamma   90.00
#
_symmetry.space_group_name_H-M   'P 1'
#
loop_
_entity.id
_entity.type
_entity.pdbx_description
1 polymer ?
#
loop_
_entity_poly.entity_id
_entity_poly.type
_entity_poly.pdbx_seq_one_letter_code
_entity_poly.pdbx_strand_id
1 'polypeptide(L)'
;MWLMCMFVGVSLHSPAPALPAMITMLQEQASAAQPLTHAPAPTEPAGDFGPDATGQQPPDTQPAKRRGKGRRAEEAEAEQGAESEQGAAAAAEQPGGPLHRPTGPMRIEPLAIFDGRVKDWAPQVGRGLEPGLRIQLQITGERLGEVVRSGKMIVEEIRDDTGASLLKSEDVKPRDTWATQQVSVTARVLRQGFLPTEAMFKSPQRRAAKISRLKGYLNVVYGAHVEDVVVRDPLRYEGRNVENERLKELGVVIRVLKIGEEVEEAGEGRGIAIRIDAGDDNVRGVDFFDAWLRRLYTQTRTDRGTDERRYTYFSITRGRLDPDCQMVVTVFPRVEREKLEFDLRDLELP
;
A
#
# COMPACT_ATOMS: atom_id res chain seq x y z
N MET A 1 4.84 30.58 -70.81
CA MET A 1 6.06 29.82 -71.13
C MET A 1 6.28 28.85 -69.99
N TRP A 2 5.95 27.56 -70.23
CA TRP A 2 6.50 26.32 -69.63
C TRP A 2 6.68 26.21 -68.10
N LEU A 3 6.32 25.16 -67.35
CA LEU A 3 5.69 23.84 -67.52
C LEU A 3 5.48 23.35 -66.05
N MET A 4 4.27 23.06 -65.57
CA MET A 4 3.63 21.74 -65.41
C MET A 4 4.37 20.70 -64.53
N CYS A 5 3.66 20.19 -63.50
CA CYS A 5 3.51 18.78 -63.08
C CYS A 5 2.58 18.76 -61.84
N MET A 6 1.27 18.51 -61.98
CA MET A 6 0.59 17.23 -61.73
C MET A 6 1.10 16.43 -60.51
N PHE A 7 0.22 16.20 -59.52
CA PHE A 7 -0.18 14.84 -59.15
C PHE A 7 -1.57 14.82 -58.47
N VAL A 8 -2.38 13.87 -58.92
CA VAL A 8 -3.70 13.46 -58.43
C VAL A 8 -3.53 12.62 -57.16
N GLY A 9 -4.50 12.69 -56.24
CA GLY A 9 -4.41 12.07 -54.92
C GLY A 9 -4.71 10.57 -54.84
N VAL A 10 -4.49 10.00 -53.65
CA VAL A 10 -5.15 8.81 -53.11
C VAL A 10 -5.19 8.96 -51.58
N SER A 11 -6.39 8.82 -51.02
CA SER A 11 -6.65 8.59 -49.61
C SER A 11 -6.56 7.08 -49.34
N LEU A 12 -5.73 6.64 -48.38
CA LEU A 12 -5.76 5.28 -47.80
C LEU A 12 -5.12 5.28 -46.40
N HIS A 13 -5.99 5.31 -45.39
CA HIS A 13 -5.95 4.66 -44.08
C HIS A 13 -4.66 3.90 -43.66
N SER A 14 -4.04 4.32 -42.55
CA SER A 14 -3.90 3.48 -41.33
C SER A 14 -3.23 4.22 -40.15
N PRO A 15 -3.47 3.76 -38.91
CA PRO A 15 -3.61 4.64 -37.75
C PRO A 15 -2.33 4.82 -36.92
N ALA A 16 -2.27 5.95 -36.22
CA ALA A 16 -1.35 6.16 -35.10
C ALA A 16 -1.62 5.12 -33.99
N PRO A 17 -0.59 4.51 -33.37
CA PRO A 17 -0.80 3.72 -32.17
C PRO A 17 -1.07 4.65 -30.97
N ALA A 18 -2.13 4.27 -30.27
CA ALA A 18 -2.70 4.89 -29.08
C ALA A 18 -1.69 5.27 -27.99
N LEU A 19 -1.46 6.57 -27.83
CA LEU A 19 -0.88 7.19 -26.63
C LEU A 19 -1.93 7.91 -25.76
N PRO A 20 -2.94 7.20 -25.20
CA PRO A 20 -3.56 7.68 -23.96
C PRO A 20 -3.64 6.66 -22.82
N ALA A 21 -3.19 5.40 -22.98
CA ALA A 21 -3.37 4.38 -21.93
C ALA A 21 -2.35 4.45 -20.77
N MET A 22 -1.11 4.90 -21.02
CA MET A 22 -0.06 4.91 -19.98
C MET A 22 -0.17 6.07 -18.98
N ILE A 23 -0.72 7.23 -19.40
CA ILE A 23 -0.82 8.41 -18.53
C ILE A 23 -1.98 8.27 -17.54
N THR A 24 -3.06 7.58 -17.91
CA THR A 24 -4.18 7.30 -17.00
C THR A 24 -3.81 6.21 -15.95
N MET A 25 -2.86 5.33 -16.25
CA MET A 25 -2.44 4.21 -15.37
C MET A 25 -1.73 4.65 -14.07
N LEU A 26 -1.07 5.81 -14.04
CA LEU A 26 -0.37 6.32 -12.85
C LEU A 26 -1.30 7.06 -11.88
N GLN A 27 -2.44 7.57 -12.37
CA GLN A 27 -3.39 8.31 -11.55
C GLN A 27 -4.39 7.41 -10.83
N GLU A 28 -4.57 6.16 -11.29
CA GLU A 28 -5.48 5.18 -10.71
C GLU A 28 -4.88 4.34 -9.56
N GLN A 29 -3.54 4.32 -9.41
CA GLN A 29 -2.86 3.67 -8.28
C GLN A 29 -3.14 4.35 -6.92
N ALA A 30 -3.71 5.56 -6.91
CA ALA A 30 -4.06 6.26 -5.67
C ALA A 30 -5.43 5.84 -5.08
N SER A 31 -6.30 5.15 -5.84
CA SER A 31 -7.71 4.94 -5.45
C SER A 31 -8.13 3.50 -5.13
N ALA A 32 -7.27 2.50 -5.34
CA ALA A 32 -7.66 1.09 -5.21
C ALA A 32 -7.05 0.40 -3.99
N ALA A 33 -7.45 0.83 -2.79
CA ALA A 33 -7.31 0.04 -1.57
C ALA A 33 -8.69 -0.45 -1.14
N GLN A 34 -9.07 -1.66 -1.57
CA GLN A 34 -10.21 -2.40 -1.00
C GLN A 34 -9.72 -3.70 -0.35
N PRO A 35 -10.32 -4.12 0.79
CA PRO A 35 -9.86 -5.28 1.56
C PRO A 35 -10.32 -6.61 0.94
N LEU A 36 -9.42 -7.58 0.90
CA LEU A 36 -9.70 -8.97 0.50
C LEU A 36 -10.56 -9.68 1.56
N THR A 37 -11.65 -10.31 1.10
CA THR A 37 -12.47 -11.27 1.83
C THR A 37 -11.85 -12.66 1.74
N HIS A 38 -11.61 -13.32 2.89
CA HIS A 38 -11.25 -14.74 2.94
C HIS A 38 -12.48 -15.59 3.23
N ALA A 39 -12.63 -16.69 2.48
CA ALA A 39 -13.66 -17.72 2.66
C ALA A 39 -13.40 -18.57 3.92
N PRO A 40 -14.45 -19.10 4.58
CA PRO A 40 -14.30 -19.88 5.81
C PRO A 40 -13.86 -21.34 5.53
N ALA A 41 -13.01 -21.86 6.42
CA ALA A 41 -12.64 -23.28 6.50
C ALA A 41 -13.74 -24.09 7.25
N PRO A 42 -13.82 -25.42 7.06
CA PRO A 42 -14.98 -26.23 7.42
C PRO A 42 -15.08 -26.54 8.92
N THR A 43 -16.30 -26.52 9.42
CA THR A 43 -16.74 -26.88 10.77
C THR A 43 -16.77 -28.40 10.95
N GLU A 44 -16.15 -28.91 12.02
CA GLU A 44 -16.49 -30.22 12.61
C GLU A 44 -17.39 -30.02 13.85
N PRO A 45 -18.32 -30.96 14.12
CA PRO A 45 -19.49 -30.70 14.98
C PRO A 45 -19.23 -30.83 16.48
N ALA A 46 -19.97 -30.00 17.21
CA ALA A 46 -20.04 -29.92 18.65
C ALA A 46 -20.59 -31.19 19.30
N GLY A 47 -19.95 -31.59 20.41
CA GLY A 47 -20.46 -32.56 21.37
C GLY A 47 -21.48 -31.94 22.32
N ASP A 48 -22.69 -32.48 22.22
CA ASP A 48 -23.80 -32.60 23.16
C ASP A 48 -23.56 -32.20 24.64
N PHE A 49 -24.28 -31.18 25.11
CA PHE A 49 -24.70 -31.05 26.51
C PHE A 49 -26.11 -30.44 26.56
N GLY A 50 -27.06 -31.25 27.03
CA GLY A 50 -28.47 -30.91 27.17
C GLY A 50 -28.78 -29.90 28.29
N PRO A 51 -30.05 -29.44 28.36
CA PRO A 51 -30.45 -28.25 29.09
C PRO A 51 -30.93 -28.57 30.51
N ASP A 52 -30.76 -27.62 31.43
CA ASP A 52 -31.62 -27.56 32.61
C ASP A 52 -32.06 -26.13 32.91
N ALA A 53 -33.35 -26.05 33.24
CA ALA A 53 -34.18 -24.88 33.27
C ALA A 53 -34.37 -24.32 34.68
N THR A 54 -34.50 -23.00 34.80
CA THR A 54 -35.34 -22.24 35.77
C THR A 54 -35.05 -20.76 35.49
N GLY A 55 -35.99 -19.87 35.16
CA GLY A 55 -37.39 -19.75 35.52
C GLY A 55 -37.53 -18.55 36.45
N GLN A 56 -37.92 -17.37 35.93
CA GLN A 56 -38.82 -16.38 36.56
C GLN A 56 -38.84 -15.03 35.81
N GLN A 57 -40.07 -14.60 35.50
CA GLN A 57 -40.48 -13.26 35.03
C GLN A 57 -41.78 -12.93 35.81
N PRO A 58 -42.36 -11.72 35.70
CA PRO A 58 -42.06 -10.44 36.37
C PRO A 58 -43.14 -10.09 37.44
N PRO A 59 -43.27 -8.82 37.86
CA PRO A 59 -44.58 -8.19 37.56
C PRO A 59 -44.56 -6.70 37.17
N ASP A 60 -45.68 -6.35 36.53
CA ASP A 60 -46.15 -5.05 36.07
C ASP A 60 -46.40 -4.00 37.17
N THR A 61 -46.30 -2.71 36.81
CA THR A 61 -47.43 -1.76 37.00
C THR A 61 -47.25 -0.46 36.18
N GLN A 62 -48.29 -0.18 35.37
CA GLN A 62 -48.66 1.08 34.69
C GLN A 62 -49.74 1.83 35.53
N PRO A 63 -50.43 2.92 35.10
CA PRO A 63 -50.17 4.01 34.12
C PRO A 63 -50.66 5.43 34.57
N ALA A 64 -50.58 6.41 33.65
CA ALA A 64 -51.53 7.52 33.34
C ALA A 64 -50.81 8.89 33.17
N LYS A 65 -51.15 9.83 32.26
CA LYS A 65 -52.43 10.24 31.65
C LYS A 65 -52.25 10.83 30.24
N ARG A 66 -53.38 10.76 29.51
CA ARG A 66 -53.75 11.23 28.17
C ARG A 66 -53.76 12.75 27.95
N ARG A 67 -53.59 13.15 26.69
CA ARG A 67 -54.47 14.03 25.84
C ARG A 67 -53.72 14.22 24.50
N GLY A 68 -54.26 14.12 23.29
CA GLY A 68 -55.61 13.96 22.76
C GLY A 68 -55.73 14.76 21.43
N LYS A 69 -56.51 14.23 20.47
CA LYS A 69 -56.89 14.75 19.12
C LYS A 69 -55.84 14.58 17.99
N GLY A 70 -56.14 14.03 16.81
CA GLY A 70 -57.39 13.46 16.30
C GLY A 70 -57.35 13.21 14.78
N ARG A 71 -58.02 12.12 14.36
CA ARG A 71 -58.76 11.85 13.11
C ARG A 71 -58.21 12.28 11.73
N ARG A 72 -57.95 11.27 10.86
CA ARG A 72 -58.71 10.88 9.64
C ARG A 72 -57.93 9.76 8.91
N ALA A 73 -58.48 8.55 8.79
CA ALA A 73 -59.20 7.98 7.63
C ALA A 73 -58.26 7.79 6.41
N GLU A 74 -57.75 6.58 6.16
CA GLU A 74 -58.34 5.44 5.38
C GLU A 74 -58.08 5.54 3.86
N GLU A 75 -57.45 4.47 3.36
CA GLU A 75 -57.52 3.87 2.02
C GLU A 75 -57.16 4.67 0.76
N ALA A 76 -56.10 4.24 0.09
CA ALA A 76 -56.10 3.90 -1.34
C ALA A 76 -54.83 3.10 -1.69
N GLU A 77 -54.98 1.79 -1.89
CA GLU A 77 -54.09 1.01 -2.75
C GLU A 77 -54.37 1.35 -4.23
N ALA A 78 -53.31 1.30 -5.04
CA ALA A 78 -53.26 0.73 -6.40
C ALA A 78 -52.44 1.58 -7.39
N GLU A 79 -51.61 0.85 -8.15
CA GLU A 79 -50.99 1.21 -9.43
C GLU A 79 -49.85 2.23 -9.45
N GLN A 80 -48.63 1.70 -9.46
CA GLN A 80 -47.69 1.95 -10.57
C GLN A 80 -46.55 0.92 -10.54
N GLY A 81 -46.74 -0.16 -11.29
CA GLY A 81 -45.63 -0.94 -11.84
C GLY A 81 -45.34 -0.42 -13.24
N ALA A 82 -44.13 0.12 -13.44
CA ALA A 82 -43.49 0.20 -14.74
C ALA A 82 -41.99 0.48 -14.54
N GLU A 83 -41.19 -0.51 -14.94
CA GLU A 83 -39.90 -0.32 -15.61
C GLU A 83 -38.76 0.37 -14.83
N SER A 84 -37.90 -0.46 -14.22
CA SER A 84 -36.46 -0.21 -14.11
C SER A 84 -35.70 -1.53 -13.86
N GLU A 85 -35.96 -2.57 -14.65
CA GLU A 85 -34.96 -3.63 -14.86
C GLU A 85 -33.92 -3.11 -15.85
N GLN A 86 -33.01 -2.27 -15.38
CA GLN A 86 -31.74 -2.05 -16.05
C GLN A 86 -30.68 -2.86 -15.32
N GLY A 87 -30.18 -3.84 -16.07
CA GLY A 87 -29.35 -4.92 -15.58
C GLY A 87 -28.17 -4.43 -14.77
N ALA A 88 -28.03 -5.01 -13.59
CA ALA A 88 -26.74 -5.24 -12.99
C ALA A 88 -25.92 -6.07 -13.99
N ALA A 89 -25.21 -5.39 -14.88
CA ALA A 89 -24.10 -5.97 -15.60
C ALA A 89 -23.10 -6.39 -14.52
N ALA A 90 -23.16 -7.69 -14.17
CA ALA A 90 -22.11 -8.36 -13.44
C ALA A 90 -20.80 -7.94 -14.10
N ALA A 91 -19.97 -7.21 -13.34
CA ALA A 91 -18.59 -6.99 -13.69
C ALA A 91 -17.96 -8.38 -13.72
N ALA A 92 -17.97 -9.00 -14.90
CA ALA A 92 -17.25 -10.23 -15.15
C ALA A 92 -15.79 -9.92 -14.86
N GLU A 93 -15.29 -10.44 -13.74
CA GLU A 93 -13.87 -10.58 -13.51
C GLU A 93 -13.32 -11.30 -14.75
N GLN A 94 -12.58 -10.55 -15.58
CA GLN A 94 -11.90 -11.16 -16.70
C GLN A 94 -11.01 -12.27 -16.14
N PRO A 95 -11.08 -13.51 -16.67
CA PRO A 95 -10.23 -14.58 -16.22
C PRO A 95 -8.77 -14.13 -16.39
N GLY A 96 -8.06 -14.02 -15.28
CA GLY A 96 -6.69 -13.51 -15.26
C GLY A 96 -5.83 -14.36 -16.18
N GLY A 97 -5.25 -13.73 -17.21
CA GLY A 97 -4.29 -14.38 -18.08
C GLY A 97 -3.12 -15.00 -17.28
N PRO A 98 -2.39 -15.95 -17.87
CA PRO A 98 -1.33 -16.68 -17.18
C PRO A 98 -0.34 -15.71 -16.53
N LEU A 99 0.02 -15.99 -15.26
CA LEU A 99 1.03 -15.23 -14.54
C LEU A 99 2.36 -15.38 -15.27
N HIS A 100 2.85 -14.29 -15.87
CA HIS A 100 4.18 -14.28 -16.47
C HIS A 100 5.22 -14.22 -15.34
N ARG A 101 5.69 -15.38 -14.88
CA ARG A 101 6.79 -15.42 -13.93
C ARG A 101 8.07 -15.06 -14.66
N PRO A 102 8.70 -13.91 -14.34
CA PRO A 102 9.98 -13.57 -14.94
C PRO A 102 11.01 -14.64 -14.56
N THR A 103 11.82 -15.06 -15.53
CA THR A 103 12.83 -16.11 -15.34
C THR A 103 14.22 -15.52 -15.13
N GLY A 104 15.09 -16.26 -14.45
CA GLY A 104 16.49 -15.91 -14.25
C GLY A 104 16.75 -15.09 -12.99
N PRO A 105 18.02 -14.68 -12.77
CA PRO A 105 18.42 -14.00 -11.56
C PRO A 105 17.72 -12.65 -11.40
N MET A 106 17.63 -12.23 -10.15
CA MET A 106 17.14 -10.90 -9.77
C MET A 106 18.06 -9.83 -10.36
N ARG A 107 17.47 -8.85 -11.05
CA ARG A 107 18.19 -7.78 -11.72
C ARG A 107 17.34 -6.53 -11.84
N ILE A 108 18.00 -5.43 -12.19
CA ILE A 108 17.38 -4.12 -12.39
C ILE A 108 17.53 -3.74 -13.86
N GLU A 109 16.44 -3.36 -14.49
CA GLU A 109 16.39 -2.95 -15.90
C GLU A 109 15.85 -1.52 -16.02
N PRO A 110 16.29 -0.75 -17.03
CA PRO A 110 15.71 0.56 -17.32
C PRO A 110 14.28 0.41 -17.84
N LEU A 111 13.37 1.18 -17.25
CA LEU A 111 11.99 1.31 -17.75
C LEU A 111 11.82 2.63 -18.51
N ALA A 112 12.22 3.75 -17.90
CA ALA A 112 12.17 5.05 -18.54
C ALA A 112 13.12 6.04 -17.87
N ILE A 113 13.69 6.97 -18.64
CA ILE A 113 14.42 8.12 -18.10
C ILE A 113 13.93 9.37 -18.81
N PHE A 114 13.49 10.37 -18.04
CA PHE A 114 12.89 11.56 -18.61
C PHE A 114 13.06 12.79 -17.72
N ASP A 115 12.99 13.97 -18.32
CA ASP A 115 12.99 15.24 -17.60
C ASP A 115 11.56 15.53 -17.08
N GLY A 116 11.38 15.39 -15.77
CA GLY A 116 10.15 15.74 -15.07
C GLY A 116 9.85 17.23 -15.19
N ARG A 117 8.73 17.55 -15.84
CA ARG A 117 8.23 18.93 -15.98
C ARG A 117 7.21 19.20 -14.89
N VAL A 118 7.40 20.29 -14.16
CA VAL A 118 6.41 20.78 -13.22
C VAL A 118 5.82 22.07 -13.79
N LYS A 119 4.50 22.10 -13.90
CA LYS A 119 3.75 23.29 -14.24
C LYS A 119 2.94 23.71 -13.02
N ASP A 120 3.44 24.70 -12.30
CA ASP A 120 2.71 25.31 -11.20
C ASP A 120 1.67 26.28 -11.79
N TRP A 121 0.40 26.03 -11.50
CA TRP A 121 -0.72 26.86 -11.94
C TRP A 121 -1.11 27.94 -10.91
N ALA A 122 -0.46 27.95 -9.74
CA ALA A 122 -0.61 28.96 -8.70
C ALA A 122 0.77 29.35 -8.14
N PRO A 123 1.01 30.63 -7.80
CA PRO A 123 2.25 31.04 -7.17
C PRO A 123 2.33 30.47 -5.74
N GLN A 124 2.98 29.31 -5.59
CA GLN A 124 3.34 28.81 -4.26
C GLN A 124 4.57 29.58 -3.77
N VAL A 125 4.34 30.52 -2.86
CA VAL A 125 5.42 31.24 -2.17
C VAL A 125 6.25 30.23 -1.37
N GLY A 126 7.51 30.05 -1.74
CA GLY A 126 8.49 29.26 -0.98
C GLY A 126 8.57 27.75 -1.28
N ARG A 127 7.75 27.21 -2.19
CA ARG A 127 7.84 25.81 -2.67
C ARG A 127 7.58 25.71 -4.16
N GLY A 128 8.44 26.33 -4.97
CA GLY A 128 8.48 26.02 -6.40
C GLY A 128 8.92 24.57 -6.58
N LEU A 129 8.09 23.74 -7.22
CA LEU A 129 8.49 22.39 -7.58
C LEU A 129 9.50 22.49 -8.73
N GLU A 130 10.77 22.20 -8.43
CA GLU A 130 11.85 22.29 -9.41
C GLU A 130 11.74 21.16 -10.45
N PRO A 131 11.94 21.45 -11.75
CA PRO A 131 12.10 20.41 -12.74
C PRO A 131 13.28 19.51 -12.35
N GLY A 132 13.16 18.22 -12.63
CA GLY A 132 14.14 17.24 -12.18
C GLY A 132 14.25 16.05 -13.12
N LEU A 133 15.40 15.39 -13.08
CA LEU A 133 15.62 14.14 -13.80
C LEU A 133 14.86 13.04 -13.06
N ARG A 134 14.04 12.26 -13.78
CA ARG A 134 13.36 11.08 -13.24
C ARG A 134 13.90 9.84 -13.93
N ILE A 135 14.25 8.86 -13.11
CA ILE A 135 14.77 7.56 -13.54
C ILE A 135 13.82 6.52 -12.98
N GLN A 136 13.15 5.80 -13.87
CA GLN A 136 12.32 4.67 -13.56
C GLN A 136 13.06 3.41 -13.98
N LEU A 137 13.36 2.56 -13.01
CA LEU A 137 13.89 1.22 -13.24
C LEU A 137 12.84 0.20 -12.81
N GLN A 138 13.06 -1.05 -13.19
CA GLN A 138 12.20 -2.16 -12.82
C GLN A 138 13.03 -3.30 -12.24
N ILE A 139 12.54 -3.89 -11.15
CA ILE A 139 13.12 -5.09 -10.56
C ILE A 139 12.43 -6.29 -11.19
N THR A 140 13.19 -7.22 -11.76
CA THR A 140 12.66 -8.44 -12.36
C THR A 140 13.54 -9.64 -12.03
N GLY A 141 12.98 -10.85 -12.09
CA GLY A 141 13.68 -12.10 -11.78
C GLY A 141 12.79 -13.10 -11.05
N GLU A 142 13.24 -14.34 -10.96
CA GLU A 142 12.44 -15.49 -10.50
C GLU A 142 11.90 -15.34 -9.06
N ARG A 143 12.62 -14.60 -8.21
CA ARG A 143 12.26 -14.35 -6.81
C ARG A 143 11.40 -13.11 -6.61
N LEU A 144 10.87 -12.50 -7.68
CA LEU A 144 10.04 -11.30 -7.59
C LEU A 144 8.85 -11.48 -6.62
N GLY A 145 8.24 -12.66 -6.58
CA GLY A 145 7.14 -12.97 -5.68
C GLY A 145 7.51 -13.08 -4.19
N GLU A 146 8.80 -13.20 -3.88
CA GLU A 146 9.32 -13.24 -2.51
C GLU A 146 9.71 -11.85 -2.01
N VAL A 147 9.68 -10.81 -2.86
CA VAL A 147 10.07 -9.46 -2.47
C VAL A 147 9.05 -8.88 -1.50
N VAL A 148 9.51 -8.54 -0.29
CA VAL A 148 8.66 -8.02 0.79
C VAL A 148 8.97 -6.57 1.12
N ARG A 149 10.23 -6.16 0.93
CA ARG A 149 10.66 -4.77 1.10
C ARG A 149 11.63 -4.36 -0.01
N SER A 150 11.55 -3.10 -0.40
CA SER A 150 12.48 -2.47 -1.34
C SER A 150 13.12 -1.25 -0.68
N GLY A 151 14.43 -1.12 -0.84
CA GLY A 151 15.17 0.09 -0.52
C GLY A 151 14.79 1.26 -1.41
N LYS A 152 15.35 2.43 -1.10
CA LYS A 152 15.44 3.52 -2.07
C LYS A 152 16.52 3.19 -3.08
N MET A 153 16.29 3.54 -4.35
CA MET A 153 17.34 3.41 -5.37
C MET A 153 18.50 4.35 -5.04
N ILE A 154 19.69 3.78 -4.87
CA ILE A 154 20.93 4.51 -4.60
C ILE A 154 21.70 4.59 -5.90
N VAL A 155 21.81 5.80 -6.43
CA VAL A 155 22.62 6.04 -7.62
C VAL A 155 23.99 6.52 -7.18
N GLU A 156 25.02 5.79 -7.60
CA GLU A 156 26.42 6.07 -7.28
C GLU A 156 27.04 6.97 -8.35
N GLU A 157 26.60 6.84 -9.60
CA GLU A 157 27.18 7.55 -10.74
C GLU A 157 26.10 7.85 -11.78
N ILE A 158 26.03 9.11 -12.21
CA ILE A 158 25.28 9.54 -13.38
C ILE A 158 26.22 10.39 -14.22
N ARG A 159 26.53 9.95 -15.45
CA ARG A 159 27.33 10.73 -16.40
C ARG A 159 26.54 11.09 -17.63
N ASP A 160 26.80 12.27 -18.16
CA ASP A 160 26.33 12.65 -19.47
C ASP A 160 27.27 12.20 -20.60
N ASP A 161 26.88 12.46 -21.85
CA ASP A 161 27.63 12.22 -23.09
C ASP A 161 29.00 12.90 -23.12
N THR A 162 29.21 13.95 -22.34
CA THR A 162 30.51 14.62 -22.17
C THR A 162 31.37 14.00 -21.06
N GLY A 163 30.83 13.04 -20.31
CA GLY A 163 31.46 12.41 -19.16
C GLY A 163 31.34 13.23 -17.87
N ALA A 164 30.58 14.33 -17.86
CA ALA A 164 30.37 15.15 -16.67
C ALA A 164 29.40 14.47 -15.71
N SER A 165 29.72 14.51 -14.41
CA SER A 165 28.83 13.98 -13.37
C SER A 165 27.60 14.87 -13.22
N LEU A 166 26.42 14.27 -13.26
CA LEU A 166 25.14 14.93 -12.97
C LEU A 166 24.70 14.76 -11.50
N LEU A 167 25.40 13.93 -10.74
CA LEU A 167 25.08 13.63 -9.34
C LEU A 167 25.79 14.60 -8.39
N LYS A 168 25.08 15.09 -7.37
CA LYS A 168 25.66 15.87 -6.28
C LYS A 168 25.85 14.97 -5.05
N SER A 169 26.93 15.20 -4.30
CA SER A 169 27.24 14.45 -3.06
C SER A 169 26.14 14.55 -1.99
N GLU A 170 25.29 15.58 -2.05
CA GLU A 170 24.17 15.79 -1.13
C GLU A 170 22.93 14.93 -1.44
N ASP A 171 22.88 14.30 -2.62
CA ASP A 171 21.69 13.56 -3.09
C ASP A 171 21.50 12.21 -2.39
N VAL A 172 22.57 11.64 -1.82
CA VAL A 172 22.56 10.36 -1.10
C VAL A 172 22.80 10.58 0.39
N LYS A 173 21.76 10.45 1.19
CA LYS A 173 21.88 10.50 2.65
C LYS A 173 22.39 9.16 3.17
N PRO A 174 23.29 9.11 4.16
CA PRO A 174 23.76 7.85 4.76
C PRO A 174 22.61 6.95 5.24
N ARG A 175 21.52 7.55 5.73
CA ARG A 175 20.31 6.83 6.14
C ARG A 175 19.62 6.07 5.00
N ASP A 176 19.67 6.60 3.78
CA ASP A 176 18.96 6.02 2.64
C ASP A 176 19.61 4.70 2.20
N THR A 177 20.89 4.48 2.53
CA THR A 177 21.66 3.30 2.13
C THR A 177 21.16 1.99 2.76
N TRP A 178 20.40 2.06 3.85
CA TRP A 178 19.87 0.89 4.55
C TRP A 178 18.35 0.92 4.75
N ALA A 179 17.71 2.07 4.53
CA ALA A 179 16.27 2.21 4.71
C ALA A 179 15.50 1.43 3.64
N THR A 180 14.61 0.54 4.07
CA THR A 180 13.70 -0.22 3.21
C THR A 180 12.25 0.16 3.53
N GLN A 181 11.39 0.05 2.52
CA GLN A 181 9.94 0.21 2.65
C GLN A 181 9.26 -1.07 2.24
N GLN A 182 8.17 -1.39 2.92
CA GLN A 182 7.34 -2.52 2.55
C GLN A 182 6.71 -2.30 1.18
N VAL A 183 6.72 -3.33 0.35
CA VAL A 183 6.11 -3.32 -0.97
C VAL A 183 5.07 -4.43 -1.08
N SER A 184 4.01 -4.17 -1.84
CA SER A 184 2.97 -5.16 -2.11
C SER A 184 3.16 -5.74 -3.50
N VAL A 185 3.71 -6.95 -3.58
CA VAL A 185 3.82 -7.70 -4.84
C VAL A 185 2.46 -8.34 -5.13
N THR A 186 1.58 -7.57 -5.76
CA THR A 186 0.23 -8.00 -6.13
C THR A 186 0.25 -9.00 -7.29
N ALA A 187 -0.87 -9.70 -7.51
CA ALA A 187 -1.04 -10.53 -8.71
C ALA A 187 -0.81 -9.75 -10.02
N ARG A 188 -1.07 -8.43 -10.03
CA ARG A 188 -0.79 -7.56 -11.18
C ARG A 188 0.72 -7.41 -11.41
N VAL A 189 1.50 -7.17 -10.36
CA VAL A 189 2.97 -7.08 -10.43
C VAL A 189 3.55 -8.40 -10.94
N LEU A 190 3.04 -9.53 -10.45
CA LEU A 190 3.44 -10.85 -10.91
C LEU A 190 3.03 -11.14 -12.37
N ARG A 191 1.89 -10.61 -12.84
CA ARG A 191 1.51 -10.70 -14.26
C ARG A 191 2.39 -9.83 -15.15
N GLN A 192 2.78 -8.65 -14.67
CA GLN A 192 3.66 -7.73 -15.38
C GLN A 192 5.11 -8.23 -15.41
N GLY A 193 5.51 -9.04 -14.43
CA GLY A 193 6.85 -9.60 -14.33
C GLY A 193 7.90 -8.63 -13.81
N PHE A 194 7.49 -7.49 -13.26
CA PHE A 194 8.42 -6.52 -12.67
C PHE A 194 7.79 -5.66 -11.58
N LEU A 195 8.61 -5.21 -10.62
CA LEU A 195 8.27 -4.19 -9.62
C LEU A 195 8.93 -2.87 -9.99
N PRO A 196 8.18 -1.80 -10.31
CA PRO A 196 8.77 -0.51 -10.67
C PRO A 196 9.40 0.19 -9.46
N THR A 197 10.50 0.89 -9.69
CA THR A 197 11.18 1.75 -8.73
C THR A 197 11.56 3.07 -9.40
N GLU A 198 11.46 4.18 -8.67
CA GLU A 198 11.75 5.52 -9.20
C GLU A 198 12.75 6.24 -8.30
N ALA A 199 13.67 6.97 -8.93
CA ALA A 199 14.40 8.05 -8.26
C ALA A 199 14.24 9.35 -9.03
N MET A 200 14.16 10.44 -8.26
CA MET A 200 14.12 11.79 -8.77
C MET A 200 15.34 12.55 -8.27
N PHE A 201 16.04 13.17 -9.21
CA PHE A 201 17.21 14.00 -8.96
C PHE A 201 16.90 15.45 -9.31
N LYS A 202 17.27 16.37 -8.43
CA LYS A 202 17.18 17.79 -8.72
C LYS A 202 18.23 18.15 -9.77
N SER A 203 17.79 18.32 -11.01
CA SER A 203 18.67 18.75 -12.09
C SER A 203 18.19 20.09 -12.64
N PRO A 204 18.97 21.17 -12.49
CA PRO A 204 18.65 22.45 -13.13
C PRO A 204 18.77 22.37 -14.67
N GLN A 205 19.49 21.37 -15.17
CA GLN A 205 19.76 21.20 -16.60
C GLN A 205 19.08 19.92 -17.07
N ARG A 206 18.00 20.08 -17.84
CA ARG A 206 17.25 19.03 -18.51
C ARG A 206 18.19 18.24 -19.41
N ARG A 207 18.56 17.02 -19.00
CA ARG A 207 19.65 16.25 -19.59
C ARG A 207 19.35 14.75 -19.66
N ALA A 208 18.09 14.33 -19.50
CA ALA A 208 17.72 12.91 -19.59
C ALA A 208 18.27 12.27 -20.88
N ALA A 209 18.06 12.93 -22.03
CA ALA A 209 18.55 12.48 -23.34
C ALA A 209 20.08 12.45 -23.50
N LYS A 210 20.84 12.97 -22.52
CA LYS A 210 22.31 13.01 -22.56
C LYS A 210 22.96 11.99 -21.64
N ILE A 211 22.18 11.23 -20.87
CA ILE A 211 22.76 10.28 -19.91
C ILE A 211 23.42 9.14 -20.68
N SER A 212 24.74 9.02 -20.54
CA SER A 212 25.54 7.97 -21.17
C SER A 212 25.77 6.79 -20.23
N ARG A 213 25.78 7.04 -18.92
CA ARG A 213 26.00 6.01 -17.89
C ARG A 213 25.23 6.28 -16.63
N LEU A 214 24.65 5.21 -16.09
CA LEU A 214 23.92 5.19 -14.83
C LEU A 214 24.35 3.95 -14.03
N LYS A 215 25.00 4.16 -12.88
CA LYS A 215 25.43 3.08 -11.99
C LYS A 215 24.87 3.28 -10.59
N GLY A 216 24.42 2.20 -9.97
CA GLY A 216 23.91 2.23 -8.62
C GLY A 216 23.49 0.85 -8.11
N TYR A 217 22.70 0.86 -7.05
CA TYR A 217 22.15 -0.34 -6.47
C TYR A 217 20.82 -0.09 -5.77
N LEU A 218 20.15 -1.18 -5.47
CA LEU A 218 18.95 -1.22 -4.66
C LEU A 218 19.06 -2.38 -3.66
N ASN A 219 18.73 -2.13 -2.40
CA ASN A 219 18.59 -3.23 -1.44
C ASN A 219 17.20 -3.82 -1.55
N VAL A 220 17.12 -5.14 -1.69
CA VAL A 220 15.86 -5.88 -1.73
C VAL A 220 15.85 -6.86 -0.56
N VAL A 221 14.69 -6.99 0.09
CA VAL A 221 14.47 -7.94 1.16
C VAL A 221 13.48 -8.98 0.69
N TYR A 222 13.84 -10.25 0.82
CA TYR A 222 12.98 -11.39 0.51
C TYR A 222 12.41 -12.02 1.77
N GLY A 223 11.15 -12.44 1.70
CA GLY A 223 10.44 -13.16 2.75
C GLY A 223 9.41 -14.11 2.14
N ALA A 224 9.75 -15.40 2.06
CA ALA A 224 8.91 -16.40 1.40
C ALA A 224 7.74 -16.88 2.28
N HIS A 225 7.93 -16.92 3.60
CA HIS A 225 6.96 -17.47 4.53
C HIS A 225 6.58 -16.44 5.59
N VAL A 226 5.29 -16.42 5.93
CA VAL A 226 4.76 -15.61 7.00
C VAL A 226 4.26 -16.49 8.13
N GLU A 227 4.41 -15.98 9.34
CA GLU A 227 3.87 -16.57 10.56
C GLU A 227 3.08 -15.48 11.30
N ASP A 228 1.94 -15.84 11.88
CA ASP A 228 1.13 -14.94 12.69
C ASP A 228 1.42 -15.18 14.16
N VAL A 229 1.93 -14.16 14.85
CA VAL A 229 2.18 -14.19 16.29
C VAL A 229 1.08 -13.45 17.02
N VAL A 230 0.33 -14.18 17.85
CA VAL A 230 -0.81 -13.64 18.59
C VAL A 230 -0.36 -13.09 19.95
N VAL A 231 -0.71 -11.84 20.22
CA VAL A 231 -0.51 -11.14 21.48
C VAL A 231 -1.89 -10.85 22.06
N ARG A 232 -2.23 -11.55 23.16
CA ARG A 232 -3.50 -11.35 23.88
C ARG A 232 -3.42 -10.13 24.78
N ASP A 233 -4.52 -9.40 24.89
CA ASP A 233 -4.63 -8.18 25.70
C ASP A 233 -3.46 -7.22 25.42
N PRO A 234 -3.38 -6.63 24.21
CA PRO A 234 -2.28 -5.74 23.86
C PRO A 234 -2.24 -4.49 24.75
N LEU A 235 -3.38 -4.08 25.31
CA LEU A 235 -3.51 -2.90 26.16
C LEU A 235 -2.74 -3.02 27.47
N ARG A 236 -2.58 -4.24 28.01
CA ARG A 236 -1.73 -4.44 29.20
C ARG A 236 -0.31 -3.94 28.99
N TYR A 237 0.19 -3.91 27.75
CA TYR A 237 1.57 -3.51 27.47
C TYR A 237 1.77 -2.01 27.30
N GLU A 238 0.78 -1.17 27.59
CA GLU A 238 0.91 0.28 27.48
C GLU A 238 2.13 0.82 28.26
N GLY A 239 3.00 1.57 27.57
CA GLY A 239 4.25 2.12 28.08
C GLY A 239 5.41 1.11 28.18
N ARG A 240 5.23 -0.14 27.73
CA ARG A 240 6.23 -1.21 27.86
C ARG A 240 6.35 -2.09 26.61
N ASN A 241 7.39 -2.90 26.60
CA ASN A 241 7.63 -3.88 25.54
C ASN A 241 6.65 -5.06 25.68
N VAL A 242 6.22 -5.59 24.54
CA VAL A 242 5.39 -6.79 24.46
C VAL A 242 6.25 -8.00 24.80
N GLU A 243 5.89 -8.67 25.88
CA GLU A 243 6.54 -9.91 26.32
C GLU A 243 5.85 -11.10 25.65
N ASN A 244 6.43 -11.58 24.53
CA ASN A 244 5.99 -12.77 23.81
C ASN A 244 7.22 -13.59 23.40
N GLU A 245 7.26 -14.87 23.79
CA GLU A 245 8.40 -15.76 23.55
C GLU A 245 8.70 -15.89 22.06
N ARG A 246 7.66 -16.04 21.23
CA ARG A 246 7.83 -16.23 19.79
C ARG A 246 8.35 -14.97 19.10
N LEU A 247 7.86 -13.78 19.46
CA LEU A 247 8.44 -12.53 18.94
C LEU A 247 9.93 -12.41 19.30
N LYS A 248 10.31 -12.81 20.51
CA LYS A 248 11.71 -12.79 20.97
C LYS A 248 12.59 -13.77 20.20
N GLU A 249 12.12 -14.99 19.95
CA GLU A 249 12.81 -15.98 19.11
C GLU A 249 13.04 -15.46 17.69
N LEU A 250 12.08 -14.71 17.16
CA LEU A 250 12.14 -14.10 15.83
C LEU A 250 12.92 -12.78 15.80
N GLY A 251 13.47 -12.34 16.94
CA GLY A 251 14.25 -11.09 17.06
C GLY A 251 13.43 -9.81 16.89
N VAL A 252 12.11 -9.89 17.06
CA VAL A 252 11.19 -8.75 16.93
C VAL A 252 10.87 -8.18 18.31
N VAL A 253 11.11 -6.87 18.49
CA VAL A 253 10.80 -6.17 19.75
C VAL A 253 9.77 -5.09 19.46
N ILE A 254 8.57 -5.28 20.03
CA ILE A 254 7.43 -4.37 19.89
C ILE A 254 7.19 -3.67 21.22
N ARG A 255 6.96 -2.36 21.18
CA ARG A 255 6.57 -1.55 22.33
C ARG A 255 5.23 -0.91 22.06
N VAL A 256 4.31 -1.03 23.02
CA VAL A 256 3.06 -0.26 23.01
C VAL A 256 3.34 1.05 23.74
N LEU A 257 3.17 2.17 23.05
CA LEU A 257 3.45 3.49 23.60
C LEU A 257 2.25 4.00 24.38
N LYS A 258 2.51 4.74 25.46
CA LYS A 258 1.49 5.36 26.28
C LYS A 258 0.98 6.66 25.66
N ILE A 259 -0.31 6.71 25.39
CA ILE A 259 -0.96 7.87 24.77
C ILE A 259 -1.00 9.02 25.79
N GLY A 260 -0.66 10.23 25.34
CA GLY A 260 -0.60 11.44 26.17
C GLY A 260 0.74 11.65 26.91
N GLU A 261 1.59 10.63 27.03
CA GLU A 261 2.93 10.75 27.63
C GLU A 261 4.05 10.61 26.58
N GLU A 262 4.03 9.52 25.82
CA GLU A 262 5.05 9.23 24.79
C GLU A 262 4.62 9.71 23.40
N VAL A 263 3.31 9.91 23.23
CA VAL A 263 2.66 10.23 21.97
C VAL A 263 1.59 11.28 22.19
N GLU A 264 1.67 12.39 21.46
CA GLU A 264 0.58 13.36 21.38
C GLU A 264 -0.54 12.81 20.50
N GLU A 265 -1.74 12.67 21.07
CA GLU A 265 -2.89 12.18 20.34
C GLU A 265 -3.52 13.30 19.50
N ALA A 266 -3.88 12.99 18.25
CA ALA A 266 -4.59 13.91 17.38
C ALA A 266 -6.07 13.51 17.15
N GLY A 267 -6.63 12.59 17.94
CA GLY A 267 -7.94 11.97 17.72
C GLY A 267 -8.66 11.50 18.99
N GLU A 268 -9.87 10.91 18.82
CA GLU A 268 -10.86 10.62 19.88
C GLU A 268 -10.50 9.55 20.93
N GLY A 269 -9.23 9.23 21.19
CA GLY A 269 -8.87 8.25 22.23
C GLY A 269 -9.12 6.78 21.85
N ARG A 270 -9.39 6.48 20.57
CA ARG A 270 -9.80 5.15 20.09
C ARG A 270 -8.71 4.48 19.27
N GLY A 271 -7.50 4.39 19.81
CA GLY A 271 -6.39 3.76 19.08
C GLY A 271 -5.29 3.26 19.99
N ILE A 272 -4.28 2.68 19.36
CA ILE A 272 -3.08 2.17 20.02
C ILE A 272 -1.85 2.60 19.21
N ALA A 273 -0.84 3.09 19.91
CA ALA A 273 0.43 3.48 19.32
C ALA A 273 1.45 2.36 19.50
N ILE A 274 2.04 1.90 18.40
CA ILE A 274 3.01 0.80 18.40
C ILE A 274 4.32 1.28 17.79
N ARG A 275 5.43 0.92 18.45
CA ARG A 275 6.78 1.10 17.92
C ARG A 275 7.47 -0.25 17.82
N ILE A 276 8.16 -0.47 16.70
CA ILE A 276 9.03 -1.64 16.51
C ILE A 276 10.46 -1.19 16.79
N ASP A 277 10.99 -1.58 17.95
CA ASP A 277 12.33 -1.19 18.41
C ASP A 277 13.43 -2.08 17.79
N ALA A 278 13.10 -3.32 17.41
CA ALA A 278 14.00 -4.23 16.70
C ALA A 278 13.22 -5.18 15.79
N GLY A 279 13.85 -5.64 14.70
CA GLY A 279 13.27 -6.61 13.77
C GLY A 279 12.21 -6.04 12.81
N ASP A 280 12.22 -4.74 12.53
CA ASP A 280 11.24 -4.09 11.62
C ASP A 280 11.19 -4.74 10.23
N ASP A 281 12.33 -5.15 9.67
CA ASP A 281 12.37 -5.83 8.38
C ASP A 281 11.63 -7.19 8.38
N ASN A 282 11.48 -7.80 9.55
CA ASN A 282 10.76 -9.07 9.72
C ASN A 282 9.25 -8.84 9.89
N VAL A 283 8.78 -7.62 10.16
CA VAL A 283 7.34 -7.38 10.37
C VAL A 283 6.67 -7.06 9.04
N ARG A 284 5.65 -7.85 8.68
CA ARG A 284 4.78 -7.60 7.52
C ARG A 284 3.61 -6.70 7.89
N GLY A 285 3.06 -6.83 9.09
CA GLY A 285 1.85 -6.11 9.45
C GLY A 285 1.43 -6.38 10.88
N VAL A 286 0.55 -5.51 11.36
CA VAL A 286 -0.09 -5.64 12.66
C VAL A 286 -1.58 -5.44 12.46
N ASP A 287 -2.35 -6.43 12.89
CA ASP A 287 -3.80 -6.45 12.83
C ASP A 287 -4.39 -6.68 14.23
N PHE A 288 -5.65 -6.28 14.41
CA PHE A 288 -6.35 -6.44 15.69
C PHE A 288 -7.65 -7.19 15.49
N PHE A 289 -8.00 -8.01 16.47
CA PHE A 289 -9.18 -8.86 16.47
C PHE A 289 -9.90 -8.76 17.82
N ASP A 290 -11.22 -8.81 17.80
CA ASP A 290 -12.04 -8.85 19.01
C ASP A 290 -12.08 -10.26 19.64
N ALA A 291 -12.82 -10.40 20.75
CA ALA A 291 -13.02 -11.66 21.46
C ALA A 291 -13.61 -12.78 20.59
N TRP A 292 -14.32 -12.44 19.51
CA TRP A 292 -14.92 -13.37 18.55
C TRP A 292 -14.06 -13.55 17.28
N LEU A 293 -12.79 -13.14 17.33
CA LEU A 293 -11.85 -13.21 16.21
C LEU A 293 -12.31 -12.43 14.97
N ARG A 294 -13.14 -11.40 15.16
CA ARG A 294 -13.50 -10.48 14.08
C ARG A 294 -12.46 -9.38 14.01
N ARG A 295 -11.97 -9.12 12.80
CA ARG A 295 -10.97 -8.07 12.56
C ARG A 295 -11.55 -6.70 12.93
N LEU A 296 -10.83 -5.97 13.77
CA LEU A 296 -11.08 -4.56 14.04
C LEU A 296 -10.56 -3.75 12.84
N TYR A 297 -11.38 -2.85 12.32
CA TYR A 297 -10.96 -2.02 11.20
C TYR A 297 -10.09 -0.88 11.70
N THR A 298 -8.90 -0.75 11.13
CA THR A 298 -7.92 0.25 11.55
C THR A 298 -7.56 1.20 10.43
N GLN A 299 -7.23 2.43 10.81
CA GLN A 299 -6.53 3.40 9.96
C GLN A 299 -5.17 3.66 10.58
N THR A 300 -4.11 3.53 9.77
CA THR A 300 -2.74 3.69 10.23
C THR A 300 -2.19 5.07 9.91
N ARG A 301 -1.55 5.71 10.88
CA ARG A 301 -0.72 6.90 10.66
C ARG A 301 0.66 6.65 11.23
N THR A 302 1.71 6.99 10.49
CA THR A 302 3.08 6.99 11.02
C THR A 302 3.43 8.39 11.48
N ASP A 303 4.00 8.51 12.67
CA ASP A 303 4.40 9.78 13.25
C ASP A 303 5.69 9.63 14.08
N ARG A 304 6.15 10.71 14.71
CA ARG A 304 7.30 10.69 15.65
C ARG A 304 6.82 10.88 17.07
N GLY A 305 7.31 10.04 17.97
CA GLY A 305 7.06 10.19 19.41
C GLY A 305 7.90 11.32 20.01
N THR A 306 7.74 11.54 21.31
CA THR A 306 8.52 12.53 22.07
C THR A 306 10.04 12.26 22.06
N ASP A 307 10.45 11.02 21.78
CA ASP A 307 11.85 10.61 21.63
C ASP A 307 12.36 10.65 20.17
N GLU A 308 11.63 11.32 19.28
CA GLU A 308 11.87 11.42 17.83
C GLU A 308 11.86 10.09 17.06
N ARG A 309 11.58 8.96 17.72
CA ARG A 309 11.48 7.66 17.05
C ARG A 309 10.13 7.54 16.35
N ARG A 310 10.14 6.83 15.22
CA ARG A 310 8.91 6.59 14.47
C ARG A 310 8.05 5.57 15.20
N TYR A 311 6.74 5.81 15.20
CA TYR A 311 5.74 4.85 15.65
C TYR A 311 4.58 4.85 14.66
N THR A 312 3.77 3.78 14.71
CA THR A 312 2.54 3.66 13.95
C THR A 312 1.36 3.73 14.91
N TYR A 313 0.50 4.72 14.72
CA TYR A 313 -0.79 4.82 15.39
C TYR A 313 -1.83 4.04 14.61
N PHE A 314 -2.53 3.13 15.29
CA PHE A 314 -3.64 2.37 14.74
C PHE A 314 -4.94 2.93 15.32
N SER A 315 -5.62 3.78 14.56
CA SER A 315 -6.94 4.31 14.90
C SER A 315 -8.00 3.25 14.61
N ILE A 316 -8.79 2.85 15.61
CA ILE A 316 -9.86 1.88 15.44
C ILE A 316 -11.12 2.59 14.91
N THR A 317 -11.44 2.34 13.65
CA THR A 317 -12.62 2.95 12.99
C THR A 317 -13.91 2.18 13.25
N ARG A 318 -13.81 0.87 13.49
CA ARG A 318 -14.96 0.02 13.82
C ARG A 318 -14.58 -1.05 14.85
N GLY A 319 -15.42 -1.17 15.87
CA GLY A 319 -15.20 -2.02 17.04
C GLY A 319 -14.60 -1.23 18.19
N ARG A 320 -14.10 -1.92 19.21
CA ARG A 320 -13.47 -1.33 20.38
C ARG A 320 -12.22 -2.12 20.71
N LEU A 321 -11.17 -1.41 21.13
CA LEU A 321 -10.01 -2.03 21.74
C LEU A 321 -10.30 -2.20 23.23
N ASP A 322 -10.34 -3.44 23.69
CA ASP A 322 -10.60 -3.85 25.07
C ASP A 322 -9.63 -4.98 25.48
N PRO A 323 -9.61 -5.39 26.76
CA PRO A 323 -8.69 -6.43 27.21
C PRO A 323 -8.89 -7.80 26.54
N ASP A 324 -10.06 -8.07 25.96
CA ASP A 324 -10.35 -9.33 25.28
C ASP A 324 -9.86 -9.33 23.82
N CYS A 325 -9.36 -8.19 23.34
CA CYS A 325 -8.79 -8.07 22.01
C CYS A 325 -7.44 -8.80 21.88
N GLN A 326 -7.14 -9.18 20.65
CA GLN A 326 -5.87 -9.79 20.25
C GLN A 326 -5.20 -8.90 19.22
N MET A 327 -3.91 -8.66 19.40
CA MET A 327 -3.04 -8.10 18.38
C MET A 327 -2.33 -9.26 17.66
N VAL A 328 -2.45 -9.33 16.35
CA VAL A 328 -1.78 -10.33 15.51
C VAL A 328 -0.67 -9.62 14.75
N VAL A 329 0.56 -10.08 14.97
CA VAL A 329 1.75 -9.56 14.29
C VAL A 329 2.14 -10.58 13.23
N THR A 330 1.95 -10.23 11.97
CA THR A 330 2.41 -11.08 10.86
C THR A 330 3.89 -10.81 10.62
N VAL A 331 4.71 -11.84 10.71
CA VAL A 331 6.17 -11.76 10.64
C VAL A 331 6.76 -12.71 9.61
N PHE A 332 7.88 -12.34 9.02
CA PHE A 332 8.74 -13.18 8.20
C PHE A 332 9.80 -13.82 9.10
N PRO A 333 9.75 -15.14 9.36
CA PRO A 333 10.68 -15.79 10.27
C PRO A 333 12.13 -15.73 9.80
N ARG A 334 12.31 -15.71 8.47
CA ARG A 334 13.61 -15.55 7.83
C ARG A 334 13.48 -14.51 6.72
N VAL A 335 14.36 -13.51 6.80
CA VAL A 335 14.52 -12.51 5.75
C VAL A 335 15.91 -12.62 5.15
N GLU A 336 15.98 -12.49 3.83
CA GLU A 336 17.25 -12.44 3.10
C GLU A 336 17.40 -11.08 2.46
N ARG A 337 18.60 -10.49 2.57
CA ARG A 337 18.91 -9.19 1.98
C ARG A 337 19.83 -9.40 0.80
N GLU A 338 19.50 -8.77 -0.31
CA GLU A 338 20.34 -8.75 -1.50
C GLU A 338 20.54 -7.32 -1.97
N LYS A 339 21.79 -6.99 -2.31
CA LYS A 339 22.15 -5.74 -2.96
C LYS A 339 22.12 -5.99 -4.47
N LEU A 340 21.07 -5.53 -5.15
CA LEU A 340 20.97 -5.62 -6.60
C LEU A 340 21.71 -4.44 -7.21
N GLU A 341 22.85 -4.70 -7.84
CA GLU A 341 23.66 -3.68 -8.52
C GLU A 341 23.26 -3.54 -10.00
N PHE A 342 23.38 -2.33 -10.53
CA PHE A 342 23.20 -2.04 -11.95
C PHE A 342 24.31 -1.12 -12.46
N ASP A 343 24.77 -1.38 -13.69
CA ASP A 343 25.67 -0.52 -14.46
C ASP A 343 25.10 -0.44 -15.88
N LEU A 344 24.26 0.56 -16.11
CA LEU A 344 23.62 0.80 -17.39
C LEU A 344 24.50 1.75 -18.20
N ARG A 345 24.90 1.31 -19.38
CA ARG A 345 25.76 2.04 -20.32
C ARG A 345 25.03 2.20 -21.64
N ASP A 346 25.34 3.27 -22.36
CA ASP A 346 24.83 3.53 -23.69
C ASP A 346 23.30 3.41 -23.73
N LEU A 347 22.65 4.06 -22.77
CA LEU A 347 21.20 4.01 -22.58
C LEU A 347 20.50 4.53 -23.84
N GLU A 348 20.04 3.61 -24.69
CA GLU A 348 19.11 3.91 -25.77
C GLU A 348 17.75 4.23 -25.14
N LEU A 349 17.56 5.50 -24.80
CA LEU A 349 16.29 5.99 -24.33
C LEU A 349 15.30 6.03 -25.50
N PRO A 350 14.08 5.49 -25.34
CA PRO A 350 13.06 5.49 -26.39
C PRO A 350 12.60 6.89 -26.81
#